data_AF-A0A7C5T729-F1
#
_entry.id   AF-A0A7C5T729-F1
#
_cell.length_a   1.000
_cell.length_b   1.000
_cell.length_c   1.000
_cell.angle_alpha   90.00
_cell.angle_beta   90.00
_cell.angle_gamma   90.00
#
_symmetry.space_group_name_H-M   'P 1'
#
loop_
_entity.id
_entity.type
_entity.pdbx_description
1 polymer ?
#
loop_
_entity_poly.entity_id
_entity_poly.type
_entity_poly.pdbx_seq_one_letter_code
_entity_poly.pdbx_strand_id
1 'polypeptide(L)'
;MRAVALLRAGRDYGVAFLDLRIAGLREMGTKPVKYAEKLEAIQKDLLAVMPKLKDMYVLDTVLEDTAGRRYIARLYTSGGVVYYMILASPKNTLRGVLKRLTQQGWRLLIHVEKKTVKRSTTSETDAR
;
A
#
# COMPACT_ATOMS: atom_id res chain seq x y z
N MET A 1 8.12 2.85 -6.76
CA MET A 1 7.21 3.40 -5.72
C MET A 1 8.06 4.08 -4.64
N ARG A 2 7.50 5.05 -3.89
CA ARG A 2 8.16 5.58 -2.69
C ARG A 2 7.98 4.63 -1.51
N ALA A 3 6.76 4.11 -1.33
CA ALA A 3 6.42 3.21 -0.26
C ALA A 3 5.49 2.10 -0.76
N VAL A 4 5.67 0.89 -0.23
CA VAL A 4 4.85 -0.29 -0.49
C VAL A 4 4.65 -1.02 0.83
N ALA A 5 3.42 -1.43 1.10
CA ALA A 5 3.08 -2.22 2.27
C ALA A 5 2.20 -3.40 1.87
N LEU A 6 2.44 -4.55 2.49
CA LEU A 6 1.54 -5.70 2.43
C LEU A 6 0.80 -5.81 3.76
N LEU A 7 -0.52 -5.85 3.70
CA LEU A 7 -1.39 -6.03 4.85
C LEU A 7 -2.24 -7.28 4.68
N ARG A 8 -2.56 -7.93 5.80
CA ARG A 8 -3.58 -8.99 5.90
C ARG A 8 -4.83 -8.40 6.52
N ALA A 9 -5.98 -8.67 5.91
CA ALA A 9 -7.26 -8.28 6.47
C ALA A 9 -7.52 -9.03 7.79
N GLY A 10 -8.06 -8.32 8.77
CA GLY A 10 -8.48 -8.90 10.05
C GLY A 10 -9.93 -9.38 10.06
N ARG A 11 -10.73 -8.99 9.05
CA ARG A 11 -12.19 -9.18 8.94
C ARG A 11 -12.60 -9.31 7.46
N ASP A 12 -13.82 -9.77 7.19
CA ASP A 12 -14.30 -10.12 5.83
C ASP A 12 -14.53 -8.91 4.87
N TYR A 13 -14.74 -9.18 3.57
CA TYR A 13 -14.71 -8.22 2.44
C TYR A 13 -15.60 -6.99 2.57
N GLY A 14 -16.85 -7.13 3.03
CA GLY A 14 -17.76 -6.00 3.22
C GLY A 14 -17.24 -4.99 4.26
N VAL A 15 -16.41 -5.47 5.18
CA VAL A 15 -15.73 -4.67 6.19
C VAL A 15 -14.45 -4.05 5.64
N ALA A 16 -13.76 -4.68 4.69
CA ALA A 16 -12.48 -4.18 4.16
C ALA A 16 -12.60 -2.78 3.53
N PHE A 17 -13.57 -2.53 2.64
CA PHE A 17 -13.77 -1.19 2.06
C PHE A 17 -14.32 -0.16 3.07
N LEU A 18 -15.10 -0.63 4.05
CA LEU A 18 -15.53 0.20 5.17
C LEU A 18 -14.34 0.61 6.05
N ASP A 19 -13.43 -0.31 6.37
CA ASP A 19 -12.20 -0.06 7.12
C ASP A 19 -11.29 0.92 6.38
N LEU A 20 -11.17 0.79 5.05
CA LEU A 20 -10.46 1.77 4.23
C LEU A 20 -11.08 3.16 4.40
N ARG A 21 -12.41 3.26 4.31
CA ARG A 21 -13.13 4.53 4.49
C ARG A 21 -12.96 5.12 5.88
N ILE A 22 -13.03 4.30 6.93
CA ILE A 22 -12.78 4.71 8.33
C ILE A 22 -11.32 5.15 8.50
N ALA A 23 -10.37 4.48 7.83
CA ALA A 23 -8.98 4.90 7.76
C ALA A 23 -8.74 6.14 6.88
N GLY A 24 -9.81 6.76 6.38
CA GLY A 24 -9.79 7.98 5.59
C GLY A 24 -9.34 7.76 4.15
N LEU A 25 -9.48 6.55 3.60
CA LEU A 25 -9.20 6.21 2.22
C LEU A 25 -10.51 5.97 1.47
N ARG A 26 -10.73 6.71 0.38
CA ARG A 26 -11.87 6.56 -0.50
C ARG A 26 -11.44 5.86 -1.79
N GLU A 27 -12.21 4.86 -2.21
CA GLU A 27 -12.03 4.25 -3.52
C GLU A 27 -12.49 5.20 -4.64
N MET A 28 -11.67 5.31 -5.68
CA MET A 28 -11.92 6.19 -6.82
C MET A 28 -12.56 5.47 -8.01
N GLY A 29 -12.80 4.15 -7.92
CA GLY A 29 -13.40 3.34 -9.00
C GLY A 29 -12.57 3.29 -10.29
N THR A 30 -11.29 3.69 -10.23
CA THR A 30 -10.40 3.77 -11.39
C THR A 30 -9.26 2.77 -11.25
N LYS A 31 -8.95 2.06 -12.34
CA LYS A 31 -7.82 1.14 -12.38
C LYS A 31 -6.50 1.93 -12.46
N PRO A 32 -5.45 1.52 -11.74
CA PRO A 32 -4.16 2.19 -11.73
C PRO A 32 -3.30 1.80 -12.97
N VAL A 33 -3.80 2.01 -14.19
CA VAL A 33 -3.16 1.55 -15.46
C VAL A 33 -1.69 1.96 -15.56
N LYS A 34 -1.37 3.21 -15.20
CA LYS A 34 0.00 3.75 -15.19
C LYS A 34 0.99 2.98 -14.29
N TYR A 35 0.48 2.17 -13.37
CA TYR A 35 1.28 1.44 -12.39
C TYR A 35 1.18 -0.08 -12.55
N ALA A 36 0.51 -0.58 -13.60
CA ALA A 36 0.30 -2.00 -13.83
C ALA A 36 1.62 -2.80 -13.80
N GLU A 37 2.61 -2.40 -14.60
CA GLU A 37 3.94 -3.06 -14.65
C GLU A 37 4.63 -3.08 -13.28
N LYS A 38 4.48 -2.01 -12.48
CA LYS A 38 5.08 -1.94 -11.14
C LYS A 38 4.36 -2.86 -10.17
N LEU A 39 3.05 -2.99 -10.28
CA LEU A 39 2.27 -3.93 -9.47
C LEU A 39 2.61 -5.37 -9.84
N GLU A 40 2.79 -5.68 -11.12
CA GLU A 40 3.25 -6.99 -11.58
C GLU A 40 4.65 -7.33 -11.05
N ALA A 41 5.59 -6.39 -11.09
CA ALA A 41 6.91 -6.58 -10.49
C ALA A 41 6.83 -6.87 -8.99
N ILE A 42 6.05 -6.07 -8.24
CA ILE A 42 5.82 -6.30 -6.81
C ILE A 42 5.19 -7.67 -6.57
N GLN A 43 4.24 -8.08 -7.40
CA GLN A 43 3.60 -9.39 -7.29
C GLN A 43 4.59 -10.52 -7.51
N LYS A 44 5.46 -10.42 -8.53
CA LYS A 44 6.50 -11.41 -8.77
C LYS A 44 7.41 -11.61 -7.55
N ASP A 45 7.84 -10.51 -6.95
CA ASP A 45 8.68 -10.55 -5.73
C ASP A 45 7.92 -11.15 -4.54
N LEU A 46 6.65 -10.79 -4.38
CA LEU A 46 5.81 -11.31 -3.29
C LEU A 46 5.48 -12.79 -3.45
N LEU A 47 5.30 -13.29 -4.67
CA LEU A 47 5.01 -14.71 -4.92
C LEU A 47 6.16 -15.62 -4.51
N ALA A 48 7.41 -15.14 -4.50
CA ALA A 48 8.55 -15.89 -3.97
C ALA A 48 8.44 -16.11 -2.45
N VAL A 49 7.77 -15.20 -1.72
CA VAL A 49 7.61 -15.26 -0.26
C VAL A 49 6.24 -15.82 0.14
N MET A 50 5.21 -15.59 -0.66
CA MET A 50 3.82 -15.97 -0.41
C MET A 50 3.18 -16.59 -1.68
N PRO A 51 3.52 -17.85 -2.01
CA PRO A 51 3.07 -18.49 -3.25
C PRO A 51 1.54 -18.56 -3.41
N LYS A 52 0.81 -18.69 -2.29
CA LYS A 52 -0.67 -18.76 -2.26
C LYS A 52 -1.39 -17.54 -2.83
N LEU A 53 -0.70 -16.40 -3.02
CA LEU A 53 -1.30 -15.23 -3.66
C LEU A 53 -1.58 -15.48 -5.15
N LYS A 54 -0.92 -16.47 -5.77
CA LYS A 54 -1.08 -16.82 -7.18
C LYS A 54 -2.50 -17.26 -7.53
N ASP A 55 -3.15 -17.94 -6.59
CA ASP A 55 -4.47 -18.54 -6.81
C ASP A 55 -5.61 -17.59 -6.40
N MET A 56 -5.28 -16.39 -5.93
CA MET A 56 -6.26 -15.40 -5.49
C MET A 56 -6.64 -14.45 -6.62
N TYR A 57 -7.91 -14.08 -6.68
CA TYR A 57 -8.39 -13.07 -7.61
C TYR A 57 -7.89 -11.69 -7.17
N VAL A 58 -7.39 -10.93 -8.15
CA VAL A 58 -6.78 -9.62 -7.93
C VAL A 58 -7.72 -8.50 -8.36
N LEU A 59 -7.95 -7.54 -7.47
CA LEU A 59 -8.65 -6.29 -7.75
C LEU A 59 -7.72 -5.10 -7.53
N ASP A 60 -7.44 -4.37 -8.61
CA ASP A 60 -6.61 -3.16 -8.58
C ASP A 60 -7.47 -1.90 -8.60
N THR A 61 -7.20 -0.98 -7.66
CA THR A 61 -7.94 0.28 -7.54
C THR A 61 -7.05 1.43 -7.07
N VAL A 62 -7.51 2.65 -7.30
CA VAL A 62 -6.90 3.88 -6.78
C VAL A 62 -7.68 4.31 -5.55
N LEU A 63 -6.94 4.62 -4.48
CA LEU A 63 -7.49 5.18 -3.25
C LEU A 63 -7.03 6.63 -3.10
N GLU A 64 -7.88 7.48 -2.54
CA GLU A 64 -7.56 8.87 -2.23
C GLU A 64 -7.85 9.14 -0.76
N ASP A 65 -6.95 9.87 -0.08
CA ASP A 65 -7.20 10.28 1.30
C ASP A 65 -7.88 11.66 1.40
N THR A 66 -8.25 12.05 2.62
CA THR A 66 -8.91 13.33 2.89
C THR A 66 -8.06 14.56 2.54
N ALA A 67 -6.75 14.40 2.32
CA ALA A 67 -5.84 15.46 1.89
C ALA A 67 -5.60 15.43 0.36
N GLY A 68 -6.37 14.66 -0.40
CA GLY A 68 -6.23 14.52 -1.86
C GLY A 68 -5.02 13.69 -2.29
N ARG A 69 -4.37 12.97 -1.37
CA ARG A 69 -3.21 12.13 -1.71
C ARG A 69 -3.69 10.81 -2.28
N ARG A 70 -3.10 10.43 -3.42
CA ARG A 70 -3.41 9.18 -4.11
C ARG A 70 -2.51 8.03 -3.68
N TYR A 71 -3.14 6.88 -3.55
CA TYR A 71 -2.57 5.60 -3.22
C TYR A 71 -3.07 4.56 -4.23
N ILE A 72 -2.32 3.48 -4.37
CA ILE A 72 -2.64 2.38 -5.25
C ILE A 72 -2.85 1.16 -4.38
N ALA A 73 -3.96 0.47 -4.57
CA ALA A 73 -4.28 -0.74 -3.84
C ALA A 73 -4.44 -1.92 -4.81
N ARG A 74 -3.81 -3.04 -4.47
CA ARG A 74 -4.03 -4.35 -5.08
C ARG A 74 -4.59 -5.27 -4.02
N LEU A 75 -5.85 -5.65 -4.14
CA LEU A 75 -6.59 -6.50 -3.21
C LEU A 75 -6.56 -7.94 -3.69
N TYR A 76 -6.19 -8.86 -2.81
CA TYR A 76 -6.22 -10.30 -3.07
C TYR A 76 -7.43 -10.91 -2.41
N THR A 77 -8.25 -11.57 -3.22
CA THR A 77 -9.57 -12.05 -2.83
C THR A 77 -9.76 -13.52 -3.17
N SER A 78 -10.55 -14.23 -2.36
CA SER A 78 -10.98 -15.60 -2.61
C SER A 78 -12.39 -15.78 -2.07
N GLY A 79 -13.30 -16.37 -2.85
CA GLY A 79 -14.71 -16.52 -2.46
C GLY A 79 -15.42 -15.20 -2.16
N GLY A 80 -15.00 -14.09 -2.78
CA GLY A 80 -15.51 -12.75 -2.48
C GLY A 80 -15.02 -12.16 -1.16
N VAL A 81 -14.03 -12.78 -0.49
CA VAL A 81 -13.42 -12.29 0.76
C VAL A 81 -12.05 -11.63 0.48
N VAL A 82 -11.77 -10.41 1.00
CA VAL A 82 -10.42 -9.81 0.92
C VAL A 82 -9.55 -10.44 1.99
N TYR A 83 -8.42 -11.04 1.60
CA TYR A 83 -7.46 -11.59 2.55
C TYR A 83 -6.21 -10.73 2.70
N TYR A 84 -5.74 -10.14 1.60
CA TYR A 84 -4.52 -9.32 1.59
C TYR A 84 -4.71 -8.07 0.76
N MET A 85 -3.95 -7.04 1.10
CA MET A 85 -3.85 -5.81 0.33
C MET A 85 -2.39 -5.41 0.19
N ILE A 86 -1.97 -5.14 -1.03
CA ILE A 86 -0.81 -4.28 -1.27
C ILE A 86 -1.32 -2.85 -1.29
N LEU A 87 -0.76 -2.00 -0.42
CA LEU A 87 -0.96 -0.56 -0.47
C LEU A 87 0.35 0.09 -0.87
N ALA A 88 0.34 0.84 -1.96
CA ALA A 88 1.51 1.53 -2.47
C ALA A 88 1.26 3.03 -2.65
N SER A 89 2.31 3.82 -2.47
CA SER A 89 2.30 5.23 -2.83
C SER A 89 3.50 5.59 -3.71
N PRO A 90 3.27 6.30 -4.83
CA PRO A 90 4.37 6.77 -5.66
C PRO A 90 5.12 7.93 -5.02
N LYS A 91 4.45 8.77 -4.21
CA LYS A 91 4.97 10.06 -3.72
C LYS A 91 4.97 10.20 -2.20
N ASN A 92 4.06 9.53 -1.51
CA ASN A 92 3.79 9.76 -0.09
C ASN A 92 4.34 8.62 0.78
N THR A 93 4.56 8.94 2.05
CA THR A 93 4.81 7.93 3.09
C THR A 93 3.50 7.17 3.37
N LEU A 94 3.61 5.94 3.86
CA LEU A 94 2.42 5.16 4.24
C LEU A 94 2.16 5.20 5.76
N ARG A 95 3.10 5.70 6.57
CA ARG A 95 3.06 5.63 8.04
C ARG A 95 1.71 6.01 8.67
N GLY A 96 1.17 7.17 8.29
CA GLY A 96 -0.10 7.66 8.87
C GLY A 96 -1.30 6.80 8.48
N VAL A 97 -1.33 6.36 7.22
CA VAL A 97 -2.39 5.50 6.70
C VAL A 97 -2.31 4.11 7.32
N LEU A 98 -1.11 3.52 7.39
CA LEU A 98 -0.88 2.22 8.00
C LEU A 98 -1.29 2.22 9.48
N LYS A 99 -0.95 3.27 10.23
CA LYS A 99 -1.40 3.39 11.63
C LYS A 99 -2.92 3.28 11.74
N ARG A 100 -3.67 4.03 10.93
CA ARG A 100 -5.14 3.98 10.94
C ARG A 100 -5.68 2.62 10.50
N LEU A 101 -5.13 2.02 9.46
CA LEU A 101 -5.53 0.67 9.01
C LEU A 101 -5.28 -0.38 10.09
N THR A 102 -4.14 -0.32 10.79
CA THR A 102 -3.85 -1.25 11.88
C THR A 102 -4.79 -1.10 13.07
N GLN A 103 -5.28 0.13 13.33
CA GLN A 103 -6.32 0.37 14.34
C GLN A 103 -7.67 -0.24 13.93
N GLN A 104 -7.92 -0.39 12.63
CA GLN A 104 -9.11 -1.09 12.10
C GLN A 104 -8.91 -2.62 11.99
N GLY A 105 -7.84 -3.16 12.57
CA GLY A 105 -7.60 -4.61 12.62
C GLY A 105 -6.82 -5.17 11.43
N TRP A 106 -6.33 -4.33 10.52
CA TRP A 106 -5.42 -4.79 9.47
C TRP A 106 -4.05 -5.14 10.05
N ARG A 107 -3.53 -6.31 9.72
CA ARG A 107 -2.19 -6.72 10.16
C ARG A 107 -1.16 -6.34 9.10
N LEU A 108 -0.23 -5.45 9.45
CA LEU A 108 0.92 -5.12 8.61
C LEU A 108 1.89 -6.31 8.58
N LEU A 109 2.19 -6.82 7.38
CA LEU A 109 3.13 -7.93 7.18
C LEU A 109 4.49 -7.44 6.69
N ILE A 110 4.49 -6.55 5.70
CA ILE A 110 5.69 -6.01 5.08
C ILE A 110 5.50 -4.50 4.90
N HIS A 111 6.53 -3.71 5.18
CA HIS A 111 6.55 -2.29 4.85
C HIS A 111 7.94 -1.90 4.35
N VAL A 112 7.99 -1.46 3.09
CA VAL A 112 9.20 -0.94 2.45
C VAL A 112 8.96 0.51 2.11
N GLU A 113 9.81 1.40 2.64
CA GLU A 113 9.73 2.83 2.37
C GLU A 113 11.12 3.37 2.03
N LYS A 114 11.22 4.05 0.88
CA LYS A 114 12.44 4.74 0.48
C LYS A 114 12.66 5.95 1.38
N LYS A 115 13.72 5.93 2.18
CA LYS A 115 14.16 7.10 2.94
C LYS A 115 14.63 8.17 1.97
N THR A 116 14.09 9.38 2.09
CA THR A 116 14.65 10.56 1.42
C THR A 116 15.86 10.99 2.24
N VAL A 117 17.06 10.57 1.83
CA VAL A 117 18.28 11.08 2.45
C VAL A 117 18.44 12.53 1.97
N LYS A 118 18.25 13.50 2.86
CA LYS A 118 18.75 14.85 2.60
C LYS A 118 20.27 14.72 2.55
N ARG A 119 20.89 14.89 1.38
CA ARG A 119 22.33 15.18 1.33
C ARG A 119 22.49 16.50 2.07
N SER A 120 22.97 16.46 3.32
CA SER A 120 23.60 17.62 3.92
C SER A 120 24.80 17.91 3.03
N THR A 121 24.77 18.99 2.27
CA THR A 121 25.99 19.61 1.79
C THR A 121 26.83 19.87 3.03
N THR A 122 27.94 19.14 3.17
CA THR A 122 28.98 19.46 4.15
C THR A 122 29.39 20.89 3.83
N SER A 123 29.03 21.85 4.69
CA SER A 123 29.52 23.21 4.57
C SER A 123 31.04 23.14 4.69
N GLU A 124 31.74 23.54 3.64
CA GLU A 124 33.15 23.89 3.67
C GLU A 124 33.30 25.14 4.56
N THR A 125 33.20 24.95 5.87
CA THR A 125 33.45 26.02 6.85
C THR A 125 33.83 25.42 8.19
N ASP A 126 34.79 24.49 8.18
CA ASP A 126 35.74 24.40 9.29
C ASP A 126 37.09 24.86 8.75
N ALA A 127 37.17 26.17 8.57
CA ALA A 127 38.41 26.89 8.60
C ALA A 127 38.86 26.99 10.06
N ARG A 128 39.96 26.31 10.40
CA ARG A 128 41.14 26.89 11.07
C ARG A 128 42.20 25.84 11.31
#